data_AF-A0A1A8MRL0-F1
#
_entry.id   AF-A0A1A8MRL0-F1
#
_cell.length_a   1.000
_cell.length_b   1.000
_cell.length_c   1.000
_cell.angle_alpha   90.00
_cell.angle_beta   90.00
_cell.angle_gamma   90.00
#
_symmetry.space_group_name_H-M   'P 1'
#
loop_
_entity.id
_entity.type
_entity.pdbx_description
1 polymer ?
#
loop_
_entity_poly.entity_id
_entity_poly.type
_entity_poly.pdbx_seq_one_letter_code
_entity_poly.pdbx_strand_id
1 'polypeptide(L)'
;RGPVSGGTIVNITGSHLDSGSNVSVMFKDQPCTYLRRGGQWLTCRTHASLHGYGNVSVSVSIDKAQLQKDLQFEYVEDPTITKIE
;
A
#
# COMPACT_ATOMS: atom_id res chain seq x y z
N ARG A 1 -5.94 1.55 6.08
CA ARG A 1 -7.25 1.90 5.50
C ARG A 1 -7.15 3.20 4.74
N GLY A 2 -7.99 3.40 3.71
CA GLY A 2 -8.02 4.63 2.91
C GLY A 2 -9.14 4.62 1.87
N PRO A 3 -9.45 5.76 1.23
CA PRO A 3 -10.54 5.88 0.26
C PRO A 3 -10.41 4.92 -0.91
N VAL A 4 -11.55 4.44 -1.43
CA VAL A 4 -11.64 3.54 -2.58
C VAL A 4 -11.06 4.16 -3.84
N SER A 5 -11.11 5.48 -3.98
CA SER A 5 -10.44 6.23 -5.05
C SER A 5 -8.91 6.17 -4.98
N GLY A 6 -8.34 5.64 -3.90
CA GLY A 6 -6.90 5.45 -3.73
C GLY A 6 -6.18 6.74 -3.33
N GLY A 7 -4.92 6.85 -3.74
CA GLY A 7 -4.09 8.02 -3.44
C GLY A 7 -3.57 8.10 -2.01
N THR A 8 -3.79 7.07 -1.20
CA THR A 8 -3.33 6.99 0.19
C THR A 8 -1.83 6.69 0.22
N ILE A 9 -1.06 7.50 0.96
CA ILE A 9 0.34 7.17 1.26
C ILE A 9 0.36 6.17 2.40
N VAL A 10 0.85 4.97 2.13
CA VAL A 10 1.02 3.91 3.11
C VAL A 10 2.48 3.84 3.56
N ASN A 11 2.69 3.50 4.83
CA ASN A 11 4.02 3.25 5.39
C ASN A 11 4.08 1.80 5.90
N ILE A 12 4.84 0.97 5.20
CA ILE A 12 5.06 -0.44 5.52
C ILE A 12 6.34 -0.51 6.35
N THR A 13 6.25 -1.06 7.55
CA THR A 13 7.37 -1.18 8.48
C THR A 13 7.89 -2.62 8.53
N GLY A 14 9.19 -2.77 8.78
CA GLY A 14 9.85 -4.08 8.78
C GLY A 14 11.33 -3.97 9.07
N SER A 15 12.11 -4.91 8.53
CA SER A 15 13.57 -4.97 8.67
C SER A 15 14.22 -5.27 7.32
N HIS A 16 15.36 -4.63 7.06
CA HIS A 16 16.15 -4.79 5.83
C HIS A 16 15.36 -4.45 4.55
N LEU A 17 14.41 -3.51 4.62
CA LEU A 17 13.56 -3.12 3.48
C LEU A 17 14.29 -2.30 2.40
N ASP A 18 15.50 -1.83 2.72
CA ASP A 18 16.42 -1.16 1.81
C ASP A 18 17.31 -2.12 1.01
N SER A 19 17.26 -3.42 1.30
CA SER A 19 18.01 -4.44 0.58
C SER A 19 17.53 -4.60 -0.87
N GLY A 20 18.38 -5.17 -1.71
CA GLY A 20 18.05 -5.45 -3.11
C GLY A 20 17.87 -4.19 -3.98
N SER A 21 17.41 -4.37 -5.21
CA SER A 21 17.30 -3.29 -6.19
C SER A 21 15.87 -2.98 -6.58
N ASN A 22 15.07 -4.00 -6.84
CA ASN A 22 13.71 -3.84 -7.34
C ASN A 22 12.68 -4.11 -6.24
N VAL A 23 11.78 -3.16 -6.00
CA VAL A 23 10.72 -3.29 -4.99
C VAL A 23 9.37 -3.19 -5.67
N SER A 24 8.49 -4.16 -5.41
CA SER A 24 7.10 -4.08 -5.78
C SER A 24 6.20 -4.27 -4.56
N VAL A 25 5.16 -3.45 -4.46
CA VAL A 25 4.14 -3.57 -3.43
C VAL A 25 2.81 -3.72 -4.14
N MET A 26 2.06 -4.77 -3.79
CA MET A 26 0.76 -5.04 -4.38
C MET A 26 -0.32 -5.03 -3.30
N PHE A 27 -1.43 -4.40 -3.62
CA PHE A 27 -2.67 -4.43 -2.85
C PHE A 27 -3.60 -5.35 -3.62
N LYS A 28 -3.66 -6.62 -3.20
CA LYS A 28 -4.19 -7.76 -3.97
C LYS A 28 -3.46 -7.89 -5.32
N ASP A 29 -4.09 -7.47 -6.40
CA ASP A 29 -3.62 -7.52 -7.79
C ASP A 29 -3.26 -6.14 -8.35
N GLN A 30 -3.32 -5.09 -7.51
CA GLN A 30 -3.04 -3.72 -7.93
C GLN A 30 -1.69 -3.22 -7.41
N PRO A 31 -0.85 -2.62 -8.27
CA PRO A 31 0.43 -2.08 -7.84
C PRO A 31 0.24 -0.84 -6.97
N CYS A 32 1.18 -0.61 -6.05
CA CYS A 32 1.32 0.62 -5.30
C CYS A 32 2.50 1.42 -5.86
N THR A 33 2.32 2.70 -6.14
CA THR A 33 3.39 3.54 -6.68
C THR A 33 4.46 3.76 -5.63
N TYR A 34 5.66 3.22 -5.87
CA TYR A 34 6.82 3.41 -5.00
C TYR A 34 7.13 4.91 -4.79
N LEU A 35 7.43 5.28 -3.54
CA LEU A 35 7.85 6.64 -3.20
C LEU A 35 9.28 6.66 -2.66
N ARG A 36 9.52 5.98 -1.53
CA ARG A 36 10.83 5.91 -0.87
C ARG A 36 10.89 4.73 0.09
N ARG A 37 12.10 4.27 0.42
CA ARG A 37 12.38 3.23 1.43
C ARG A 37 13.60 3.57 2.29
N GLY A 38 13.71 2.89 3.43
CA GLY A 38 14.88 2.81 4.29
C GLY A 38 14.91 1.45 4.99
N GLY A 39 15.94 1.19 5.79
CA GLY A 39 16.15 -0.15 6.38
C GLY A 39 14.96 -0.69 7.18
N GLN A 40 14.13 0.16 7.75
CA GLN A 40 12.98 -0.24 8.57
C GLN A 40 11.61 0.13 7.98
N TRP A 41 11.57 0.79 6.83
CA TRP A 41 10.32 1.33 6.29
C TRP A 41 10.31 1.40 4.77
N LEU A 42 9.12 1.33 4.19
CA LEU A 42 8.85 1.47 2.77
C LEU A 42 7.54 2.23 2.62
N THR A 43 7.55 3.28 1.82
CA THR A 43 6.34 4.06 1.52
C THR A 43 5.97 3.95 0.05
N CYS A 44 4.67 3.86 -0.19
CA CYS A 44 4.10 3.84 -1.53
C CYS A 44 2.72 4.52 -1.51
N ARG A 45 2.21 4.87 -2.70
CA ARG A 45 0.89 5.47 -2.87
C ARG A 45 -0.06 4.47 -3.51
N THR A 46 -1.21 4.23 -2.90
CA THR A 46 -2.23 3.32 -3.41
C THR A 46 -2.92 3.87 -4.66
N HIS A 47 -3.45 2.98 -5.48
CA HIS A 47 -4.32 3.29 -6.61
C HIS A 47 -5.80 3.09 -6.24
N ALA A 48 -6.71 3.50 -7.12
CA ALA A 48 -8.13 3.24 -6.95
C ALA A 48 -8.41 1.74 -6.93
N SER A 49 -9.24 1.28 -5.99
CA SER A 49 -9.56 -0.14 -5.85
C SER A 49 -10.45 -0.64 -6.99
N LEU A 50 -10.00 -1.65 -7.73
CA LEU A 50 -10.83 -2.34 -8.73
C LEU A 50 -11.87 -3.27 -8.09
N HIS A 51 -11.70 -3.59 -6.80
CA HIS A 51 -12.58 -4.50 -6.06
C HIS A 51 -13.59 -3.76 -5.18
N GLY A 52 -13.59 -2.43 -5.23
CA GLY A 52 -14.43 -1.59 -4.37
C GLY A 52 -13.97 -1.62 -2.91
N TYR A 53 -14.94 -1.62 -2.00
CA TYR A 53 -14.73 -1.54 -0.55
C TYR A 53 -14.27 -2.87 0.07
N GLY A 54 -13.59 -2.76 1.21
CA GLY A 54 -13.23 -3.91 2.05
C GLY A 54 -11.73 -4.18 2.11
N ASN A 55 -11.40 -5.30 2.76
CA ASN A 55 -10.02 -5.70 3.02
C ASN A 55 -9.38 -6.35 1.80
N VAL A 56 -8.17 -5.91 1.48
CA VAL A 56 -7.28 -6.52 0.49
C VAL A 56 -5.98 -6.96 1.16
N SER A 57 -5.40 -8.05 0.68
CA SER A 57 -4.06 -8.47 1.10
C SER A 57 -3.01 -7.48 0.58
N VAL A 58 -1.94 -7.30 1.34
CA VAL A 58 -0.78 -6.50 0.92
C VAL A 58 0.43 -7.41 0.83
N SER A 59 1.07 -7.45 -0.34
CA SER A 59 2.31 -8.19 -0.55
C SER A 59 3.45 -7.25 -0.92
N VAL A 60 4.65 -7.58 -0.45
CA VAL A 60 5.87 -6.82 -0.74
C VAL A 60 6.89 -7.77 -1.32
N SER A 61 7.46 -7.41 -2.46
CA SER A 61 8.52 -8.16 -3.12
C SER A 61 9.77 -7.31 -3.22
N ILE A 62 10.92 -7.89 -2.92
CA ILE A 62 12.23 -7.26 -3.11
C ILE A 62 13.09 -8.23 -3.93
N ASP A 63 13.38 -7.87 -5.17
CA ASP A 63 13.99 -8.72 -6.20
C ASP A 63 13.27 -10.08 -6.35
N LYS A 64 13.88 -11.17 -5.87
CA LYS A 64 13.30 -12.52 -5.87
C LYS A 64 12.68 -12.91 -4.53
N ALA A 65 12.87 -12.11 -3.48
CA ALA A 65 12.31 -12.35 -2.17
C ALA A 65 10.87 -11.84 -2.11
N GLN A 66 9.98 -12.68 -1.57
CA GLN A 66 8.58 -12.36 -1.33
C GLN A 66 8.36 -12.29 0.17
N LEU A 67 7.94 -11.13 0.66
CA LEU A 67 7.48 -10.96 2.03
C LEU A 67 5.96 -11.12 2.05
N GLN A 68 5.51 -12.34 2.32
CA GLN A 68 4.10 -12.61 2.59
C GLN A 68 3.90 -12.73 4.10
N LYS A 69 3.39 -11.66 4.70
CA LYS A 69 2.75 -11.68 6.02
C LYS A 69 1.27 -11.38 5.82
N ASP A 70 0.44 -11.69 6.82
CA ASP A 70 -0.99 -11.36 6.85
C ASP A 70 -1.24 -9.84 7.00
N LEU A 71 -0.66 -9.04 6.11
CA LEU A 71 -0.88 -7.61 6.01
C LEU A 71 -2.16 -7.37 5.23
N GLN A 72 -3.03 -6.53 5.78
CA GLN A 72 -4.29 -6.16 5.14
C GLN A 72 -4.43 -4.64 5.09
N PHE A 73 -5.10 -4.18 4.03
CA PHE A 73 -5.52 -2.80 3.89
C PHE A 73 -7.00 -2.74 3.54
N GLU A 74 -7.73 -1.87 4.23
CA GLU A 74 -9.16 -1.68 4.03
C GLU A 74 -9.42 -0.46 3.12
N TYR A 75 -10.07 -0.69 1.98
CA TYR A 75 -10.64 0.38 1.17
C TYR A 75 -12.01 0.77 1.71
N VAL A 76 -12.24 2.07 1.92
CA VAL A 76 -13.47 2.65 2.47
C VAL A 76 -14.10 3.66 1.51
N GLU A 77 -15.30 4.13 1.81
CA GLU A 77 -15.99 5.17 1.02
C GLU A 77 -15.16 6.45 0.89
N ASP A 78 -15.30 7.13 -0.24
CA ASP A 78 -14.67 8.43 -0.46
C ASP A 78 -15.26 9.48 0.51
N PRO A 79 -14.43 10.34 1.11
CA PRO A 79 -14.91 11.31 2.08
C PRO A 79 -15.82 12.36 1.41
N THR A 80 -16.87 12.74 2.12
CA THR A 80 -17.79 13.82 1.71
C THR A 80 -17.58 15.08 2.56
N ILE A 81 -17.55 16.24 1.92
CA ILE A 81 -17.43 17.54 2.60
C ILE A 81 -18.84 18.07 2.86
N THR A 82 -19.22 18.17 4.14
CA THR A 82 -20.57 18.64 4.52
C THR A 82 -20.61 20.09 4.96
N LYS A 83 -19.48 20.65 5.43
CA LYS A 83 -19.36 22.05 5.87
C LYS A 83 -17.93 22.55 5.64
N ILE A 84 -17.81 23.84 5.31
CA ILE A 84 -16.57 24.61 5.31
C ILE A 84 -16.84 25.83 6.21
N GLU A 85 -15.92 26.15 7.12
CA GLU A 85 -15.99 27.33 8.00
C GLU A 85 -15.23 28.53 7.44
#